data_AF-A0A2T4WLL8-F1
#
_entry.id   AF-A0A2T4WLL8-F1
#
_cell.length_a   1.000
_cell.length_b   1.000
_cell.length_c   1.000
_cell.angle_alpha   90.00
_cell.angle_beta   90.00
_cell.angle_gamma   90.00
#
_symmetry.space_group_name_H-M   'P 1'
#
loop_
_entity.id
_entity.type
_entity.pdbx_description
1 polymer ?
#
loop_
_entity_poly.entity_id
_entity_poly.type
_entity_poly.pdbx_seq_one_letter_code
_entity_poly.pdbx_strand_id
1 'polypeptide(L)'
;MSRYKNKKYQYHFTNDLYVALIALHIILGIFINQIPNFSKLYFIVVCSFFIFKLITVEKRDKTMWVLFGCAYIAAAESLFRMTGGGLFYEFSKYFIIL
;
A
#
# COMPACT_ATOMS: atom_id res chain seq x y z
N MET A 1 -16.17 38.61 2.53
CA MET A 1 -16.84 37.30 2.28
C MET A 1 -16.16 36.67 1.06
N SER A 2 -15.25 35.71 1.28
CA SER A 2 -14.30 35.21 0.26
C SER A 2 -14.91 34.11 -0.62
N ARG A 3 -14.78 34.25 -1.94
CA ARG A 3 -15.35 33.34 -2.95
C ARG A 3 -14.53 32.05 -3.05
N TYR A 4 -15.11 30.95 -2.58
CA TYR A 4 -14.59 29.59 -2.73
C TYR A 4 -14.64 29.15 -4.20
N LYS A 5 -13.49 29.11 -4.88
CA LYS A 5 -13.37 28.58 -6.25
C LYS A 5 -13.36 27.04 -6.21
N ASN A 6 -14.47 26.44 -6.61
CA ASN A 6 -14.61 25.00 -6.77
C ASN A 6 -13.94 24.55 -8.09
N LYS A 7 -12.71 24.03 -8.02
CA LYS A 7 -12.07 23.35 -9.16
C LYS A 7 -12.69 21.94 -9.30
N LYS A 8 -13.64 21.78 -10.22
CA LYS A 8 -14.08 20.45 -10.68
C LYS A 8 -12.95 19.81 -11.49
N TYR A 9 -12.29 18.82 -10.92
CA TYR A 9 -11.42 17.93 -11.68
C TYR A 9 -12.32 17.04 -12.56
N GLN A 10 -12.34 17.32 -13.86
CA GLN A 10 -13.06 16.54 -14.87
C GLN A 10 -12.15 15.37 -15.27
N TYR A 11 -12.33 14.21 -14.64
CA TYR A 11 -11.63 12.99 -15.01
C TYR A 11 -12.27 12.46 -16.30
N HIS A 12 -11.70 12.80 -17.45
CA HIS A 12 -12.13 12.24 -18.73
C HIS A 12 -11.57 10.81 -18.83
N PHE A 13 -12.37 9.84 -18.37
CA PHE A 13 -12.00 8.43 -18.33
C PHE A 13 -12.06 7.84 -19.74
N THR A 14 -11.02 8.08 -20.53
CA THR A 14 -10.84 7.46 -21.84
C THR A 14 -10.50 5.98 -21.64
N ASN A 15 -11.16 5.09 -22.40
CA ASN A 15 -10.94 3.64 -22.32
C ASN A 15 -9.45 3.26 -22.47
N ASP A 16 -8.72 3.97 -23.33
CA ASP A 16 -7.28 3.78 -23.54
C ASP A 16 -6.45 4.04 -22.27
N LEU A 17 -6.85 5.01 -21.45
CA LEU A 17 -6.16 5.36 -20.21
C LEU A 17 -6.38 4.28 -19.15
N TYR A 18 -7.59 3.72 -19.06
CA TYR A 18 -7.89 2.60 -18.17
C TYR A 18 -7.11 1.34 -18.53
N VAL A 19 -7.05 1.02 -19.83
CA VAL A 19 -6.25 -0.10 -20.35
C VAL A 19 -4.76 0.14 -20.05
N ALA A 20 -4.26 1.37 -20.18
CA ALA A 20 -2.89 1.70 -19.82
C ALA A 20 -2.60 1.53 -18.32
N LEU A 21 -3.53 1.92 -17.42
CA LEU A 21 -3.37 1.69 -15.98
C LEU A 21 -3.31 0.20 -15.63
N ILE A 22 -4.20 -0.61 -16.23
CA ILE A 22 -4.23 -2.06 -16.02
C ILE A 22 -2.94 -2.70 -16.55
N ALA A 23 -2.52 -2.33 -17.76
CA ALA A 23 -1.27 -2.82 -18.34
C ALA A 23 -0.06 -2.47 -17.46
N LEU A 24 0.01 -1.23 -16.95
CA LEU A 24 1.06 -0.79 -16.03
C LEU A 24 1.07 -1.64 -14.75
N HIS A 25 -0.09 -1.92 -14.16
CA HIS A 25 -0.19 -2.74 -12.96
C HIS A 25 0.31 -4.18 -13.20
N ILE A 26 -0.05 -4.78 -14.34
CA ILE A 26 0.42 -6.12 -14.72
C ILE A 26 1.95 -6.14 -14.89
N ILE A 27 2.51 -5.13 -15.57
CA ILE A 27 3.96 -5.01 -15.77
C ILE A 27 4.69 -4.83 -14.43
N LEU A 28 4.17 -4.00 -13.53
CA LEU A 28 4.70 -3.85 -12.17
C LEU A 28 4.69 -5.18 -11.41
N GLY A 29 3.60 -5.94 -11.50
CA GLY A 29 3.48 -7.26 -10.86
C GLY A 29 4.55 -8.25 -11.37
N ILE A 30 4.77 -8.29 -12.69
CA ILE A 30 5.79 -9.16 -13.32
C ILE A 30 7.20 -8.73 -12.88
N PHE A 31 7.48 -7.43 -12.89
CA PHE A 31 8.78 -6.89 -12.53
C PHE A 31 9.14 -7.16 -11.07
N ILE A 32 8.17 -7.00 -10.16
CA ILE A 32 8.34 -7.31 -8.73
C ILE A 32 8.56 -8.81 -8.53
N ASN A 33 7.90 -9.67 -9.31
CA ASN A 33 8.05 -11.12 -9.20
C ASN A 33 9.43 -11.65 -9.61
N GLN A 34 10.15 -10.97 -10.52
CA GLN A 34 11.46 -11.43 -10.98
C GLN A 34 12.59 -11.23 -9.95
N ILE A 35 12.41 -10.36 -8.95
CA ILE A 35 13.47 -10.03 -7.98
C ILE A 35 13.05 -10.46 -6.58
N PRO A 36 13.24 -11.74 -6.19
CA PRO A 36 12.78 -12.27 -4.90
C PRO A 36 13.43 -11.58 -3.69
N ASN A 37 14.64 -11.03 -3.84
CA ASN A 37 15.30 -10.25 -2.78
C ASN A 37 14.69 -8.86 -2.58
N PHE A 38 14.06 -8.29 -3.60
CA PHE A 38 13.46 -6.97 -3.53
C PHE A 38 12.20 -6.97 -2.66
N SER A 39 11.39 -8.04 -2.74
CA SER A 39 10.20 -8.21 -1.92
C SER A 39 10.48 -8.17 -0.41
N LYS A 40 11.60 -8.77 0.04
CA LYS A 40 12.00 -8.75 1.47
C LYS A 40 12.38 -7.36 1.96
N LEU A 41 13.12 -6.60 1.14
CA LEU A 41 13.49 -5.22 1.44
C LEU A 41 12.27 -4.29 1.43
N TYR A 42 11.38 -4.46 0.47
CA TYR A 42 10.16 -3.67 0.37
C TYR A 42 9.27 -3.89 1.60
N PHE A 43 9.13 -5.14 2.04
CA PHE A 43 8.39 -5.50 3.24
C PHE A 43 8.93 -4.83 4.51
N ILE A 44 10.24 -4.89 4.76
CA ILE A 44 10.81 -4.31 5.99
C ILE A 44 10.71 -2.78 6.02
N VAL A 45 10.81 -2.12 4.85
CA VAL A 45 10.63 -0.67 4.72
C VAL A 45 9.19 -0.28 5.00
N VAL A 46 8.21 -0.99 4.42
CA VAL A 46 6.79 -0.74 4.65
C VAL A 46 6.42 -0.90 6.13
N CYS A 47 6.86 -1.99 6.77
CA CYS A 47 6.58 -2.22 8.19
C CYS A 47 7.19 -1.15 9.08
N SER A 48 8.47 -0.82 8.85
CA SER A 48 9.15 0.23 9.62
C SER A 48 8.48 1.59 9.44
N PHE A 49 8.02 1.91 8.23
CA PHE A 49 7.31 3.15 7.94
C PHE A 49 5.98 3.25 8.70
N PHE A 50 5.16 2.20 8.68
CA PHE A 50 3.88 2.19 9.38
C PHE A 50 4.05 2.23 10.89
N ILE A 51 5.02 1.50 11.45
CA ILE A 51 5.34 1.54 12.89
C ILE A 51 5.79 2.95 13.30
N PHE A 52 6.68 3.57 12.53
CA PHE A 52 7.14 4.94 12.78
C PHE A 52 5.97 5.93 12.73
N LYS A 53 5.15 5.87 11.68
CA LYS A 53 3.95 6.70 11.54
C LYS A 53 2.97 6.53 12.70
N LEU A 54 2.79 5.31 13.18
CA LEU A 54 1.91 4.99 14.29
C LEU A 54 2.42 5.57 15.63
N ILE A 55 3.73 5.64 15.84
CA ILE A 55 4.33 6.25 17.04
C ILE A 55 4.23 7.79 16.98
N THR A 56 4.47 8.39 15.81
CA THR A 56 4.51 9.85 15.64
C THR A 56 3.12 10.51 15.60
N VAL A 57 2.06 9.77 15.26
CA VAL A 57 0.73 10.37 15.07
C VAL A 57 -0.02 10.67 16.38
N GLU A 58 -0.79 11.76 16.36
CA GLU A 58 -1.62 12.20 17.48
C GLU A 58 -2.71 11.17 17.84
N LYS A 59 -3.06 11.09 19.14
CA LYS A 59 -3.96 10.06 19.70
C LYS A 59 -5.31 9.96 19.02
N ARG A 60 -5.83 11.07 18.48
CA ARG A 60 -7.15 11.13 17.81
C ARG A 60 -7.17 10.41 16.46
N ASP A 61 -6.04 10.39 15.74
CA ASP A 61 -5.95 9.84 14.39
C ASP A 61 -5.33 8.42 14.40
N LYS A 62 -4.72 8.01 15.52
CA LYS A 62 -4.04 6.71 15.69
C LYS A 62 -4.85 5.53 15.17
N THR A 63 -6.12 5.42 15.54
CA THR A 63 -7.00 4.30 15.13
C THR A 63 -7.14 4.23 13.61
N MET A 64 -7.27 5.37 12.94
CA MET A 64 -7.41 5.40 11.47
C MET A 64 -6.10 4.99 10.78
N TRP A 65 -4.95 5.41 11.32
CA TRP A 65 -3.64 4.99 10.81
C TRP A 65 -3.36 3.50 11.02
N VAL A 66 -3.80 2.92 12.15
CA VAL A 66 -3.74 1.47 12.41
C VAL A 66 -4.55 0.70 11.36
N LEU A 67 -5.81 1.08 11.16
CA LEU A 67 -6.70 0.44 10.18
C LEU A 67 -6.13 0.53 8.76
N PHE A 68 -5.56 1.68 8.40
CA PHE A 68 -4.93 1.89 7.10
C PHE A 68 -3.68 1.02 6.91
N GLY A 69 -2.83 0.91 7.94
CA GLY A 69 -1.66 0.04 7.93
C GLY A 69 -2.04 -1.43 7.82
N CYS A 70 -3.06 -1.85 8.57
CA CYS A 70 -3.58 -3.22 8.52
C CYS A 70 -4.12 -3.56 7.13
N ALA A 71 -4.95 -2.69 6.55
CA ALA A 71 -5.50 -2.91 5.22
C ALA A 71 -4.40 -2.96 4.14
N TYR A 72 -3.39 -2.10 4.24
CA TYR A 72 -2.26 -2.08 3.31
C TYR A 72 -1.42 -3.36 3.40
N ILE A 73 -1.07 -3.79 4.61
CA ILE A 73 -0.25 -4.99 4.82
C ILE A 73 -1.02 -6.26 4.44
N ALA A 74 -2.33 -6.34 4.73
CA ALA A 74 -3.17 -7.46 4.31
C ALA A 74 -3.25 -7.58 2.77
N ALA A 75 -3.36 -6.46 2.05
CA ALA A 75 -3.33 -6.47 0.59
C ALA A 75 -1.95 -6.85 0.04
N ALA A 76 -0.88 -6.34 0.65
CA ALA A 76 0.49 -6.60 0.23
C ALA A 76 0.94 -8.04 0.55
N GLU A 77 0.43 -8.67 1.61
CA GLU A 77 0.72 -10.07 1.98
C GLU A 77 0.46 -11.04 0.82
N SER A 78 -0.68 -10.89 0.14
CA SER A 78 -1.03 -11.76 -0.99
C SER A 78 0.05 -11.72 -2.09
N LEU A 79 0.59 -10.53 -2.35
CA LEU A 79 1.69 -10.31 -3.30
C LEU A 79 3.01 -10.88 -2.77
N PHE A 80 3.32 -10.72 -1.48
CA PHE A 80 4.51 -11.30 -0.87
C PHE A 80 4.48 -12.83 -0.81
N ARG A 81 3.29 -13.43 -0.69
CA ARG A 81 3.09 -14.89 -0.68
C ARG A 81 3.30 -15.50 -2.06
N MET A 82 2.96 -14.78 -3.13
CA MET A 82 3.22 -15.22 -4.50
C MET A 82 4.69 -15.07 -4.90
N THR A 83 5.38 -14.04 -4.40
CA THR A 83 6.78 -13.74 -4.76
C THR A 83 7.82 -14.46 -3.87
N GLY A 84 7.38 -15.30 -2.92
CA GLY A 84 8.27 -15.98 -1.96
C GLY A 84 9.04 -15.01 -1.05
N GLY A 85 8.62 -13.75 -1.00
CA GLY A 85 9.31 -12.65 -0.33
C GLY A 85 8.76 -12.31 1.06
N GLY A 86 7.69 -12.97 1.50
CA GLY A 86 7.18 -12.80 2.86
C GLY A 86 8.16 -13.35 3.89
N LEU A 87 8.75 -12.46 4.71
CA LEU A 87 9.65 -12.86 5.80
C LEU A 87 8.98 -13.79 6.83
N PHE A 88 7.64 -13.75 6.95
CA PHE A 88 6.88 -14.62 7.82
C PHE A 88 5.49 -14.91 7.24
N TYR A 89 5.13 -16.19 7.17
CA TYR A 89 3.77 -16.68 6.85
C TYR A 89 2.71 -16.19 7.86
N GLU A 90 3.15 -15.67 9.01
CA GLU A 90 2.30 -15.30 10.14
C GLU A 90 2.28 -13.80 10.44
N PHE A 91 2.97 -12.98 9.63
CA PHE A 91 3.20 -11.58 9.97
C PHE A 91 1.92 -10.74 10.09
N SER A 92 0.93 -11.01 9.23
CA SER A 92 -0.37 -10.31 9.29
C SER A 92 -1.05 -10.48 10.65
N LYS A 93 -0.98 -11.68 11.26
CA LYS A 93 -1.54 -11.92 12.60
C LYS A 93 -0.93 -11.01 13.66
N TYR A 94 0.39 -10.81 13.63
CA TYR A 94 1.08 -9.97 14.62
C TYR A 94 0.92 -8.48 14.38
N PHE A 95 0.79 -8.04 13.12
CA PHE A 95 0.56 -6.63 12.82
C PHE A 95 -0.82 -6.15 13.28
N ILE A 96 -1.82 -7.02 13.29
CA ILE A 96 -3.19 -6.72 13.75
C ILE A 96 -3.26 -6.59 15.28
N ILE A 97 -2.36 -7.24 16.01
CA ILE A 97 -2.32 -7.23 17.49
C ILE A 97 -1.62 -5.98 18.04
N LEU A 98 -0.77 -5.32 17.23
CA LEU A 98 0.02 -4.14 17.60
C LEU A 98 -0.78 -2.83 17.47
#